data_AF-A0A520BF63-F1
#
_entry.id   AF-A0A520BF63-F1
#
_cell.length_a   1.000
_cell.length_b   1.000
_cell.length_c   1.000
_cell.angle_alpha   90.00
_cell.angle_beta   90.00
_cell.angle_gamma   90.00
#
_symmetry.space_group_name_H-M   'P 1'
#
loop_
_entity.id
_entity.type
_entity.pdbx_description
1 polymer ?
#
loop_
_entity_poly.entity_id
_entity_poly.type
_entity_poly.pdbx_seq_one_letter_code
_entity_poly.pdbx_strand_id
1 'polypeptide(L)'
;MRSLYISIFSEFYKSRKTLAFWAAILLPVVICSLVTFGFYSNSDKILKMGYPGLMLWARYSGATLNVMGMLIMPFYVIFMAFSVNNIEHKNDTWKTLFAQPLNKFSIYAAKYLYAVLLIFICLALFAALTFGLGYLLQALVPKYTFNQYNPSTVLINSYTKLFLSSLGILSLQF
;
A
#
# COMPACT_ATOMS: atom_id res chain seq x y z
N MET A 1 -1.37 27.07 -8.80
CA MET A 1 -2.25 26.25 -7.93
C MET A 1 -3.35 25.53 -8.73
N ARG A 2 -4.22 26.23 -9.45
CA ARG A 2 -5.34 25.62 -10.19
C ARG A 2 -4.90 24.59 -11.26
N SER A 3 -3.81 24.84 -11.98
CA SER A 3 -3.26 23.93 -12.98
C SER A 3 -2.81 22.58 -12.40
N LEU A 4 -2.10 22.58 -11.27
CA LEU A 4 -1.67 21.35 -10.57
C LEU A 4 -2.87 20.50 -10.14
N TYR A 5 -3.89 21.13 -9.57
CA TYR A 5 -5.11 20.44 -9.15
C TYR A 5 -5.81 19.76 -10.33
N ILE A 6 -6.00 20.47 -11.44
CA ILE A 6 -6.61 19.92 -12.65
C ILE A 6 -5.78 18.75 -13.19
N SER A 7 -4.45 18.88 -13.21
CA SER A 7 -3.56 17.80 -13.65
C SER A 7 -3.68 16.55 -12.78
N ILE A 8 -3.70 16.69 -11.44
CA ILE A 8 -3.86 15.54 -10.53
C ILE A 8 -5.22 14.84 -10.73
N PHE A 9 -6.30 15.60 -10.88
CA PHE A 9 -7.61 15.01 -11.18
C PHE A 9 -7.62 14.29 -12.53
N SER A 10 -6.94 14.86 -13.55
CA SER A 10 -6.81 14.21 -14.84
C SER A 10 -6.09 12.86 -14.71
N GLU A 11 -5.03 12.77 -13.90
CA GLU A 11 -4.31 11.53 -13.62
C GLU A 11 -5.23 10.50 -12.96
N PHE A 12 -6.00 10.89 -11.95
CA PHE A 12 -6.98 10.00 -11.31
C PHE A 12 -8.02 9.45 -12.30
N TYR A 13 -8.55 10.29 -13.19
CA TYR A 13 -9.54 9.85 -14.18
C TYR A 13 -8.95 8.89 -15.23
N LYS A 14 -7.67 9.04 -15.58
CA LYS A 14 -6.97 8.13 -16.49
C LYS A 14 -6.65 6.80 -15.81
N SER A 15 -6.20 6.85 -14.56
CA SER A 15 -5.67 5.69 -13.83
C SER A 15 -6.75 4.82 -13.17
N ARG A 16 -7.96 5.34 -12.92
CA ARG A 16 -9.03 4.58 -12.21
C ARG A 16 -9.38 3.21 -12.81
N LYS A 17 -9.09 3.00 -14.10
CA LYS A 17 -9.31 1.72 -14.81
C LYS A 17 -8.01 0.94 -15.05
N THR A 18 -6.88 1.42 -14.54
CA THR A 18 -5.58 0.75 -14.73
C THR A 18 -5.32 -0.25 -13.63
N LEU A 19 -4.50 -1.25 -13.97
CA LEU A 19 -4.05 -2.25 -13.01
C LEU A 19 -3.27 -1.62 -11.85
N ALA A 20 -2.57 -0.49 -12.04
CA ALA A 20 -1.85 0.16 -10.94
C ALA A 20 -2.79 0.70 -9.85
N PHE A 21 -3.91 1.33 -10.23
CA PHE A 21 -4.92 1.77 -9.27
C PHE A 21 -5.53 0.58 -8.52
N TRP A 22 -5.94 -0.47 -9.25
CA TRP A 22 -6.52 -1.65 -8.63
C TRP A 22 -5.51 -2.44 -7.79
N ALA A 23 -4.24 -2.49 -8.19
CA ALA A 23 -3.18 -3.12 -7.42
C ALA A 23 -2.98 -2.44 -6.07
N ALA A 24 -3.15 -1.11 -5.97
CA ALA A 24 -3.09 -0.37 -4.71
C ALA A 24 -4.10 -0.87 -3.67
N ILE A 25 -5.22 -1.44 -4.11
CA ILE A 25 -6.31 -1.91 -3.25
C ILE A 25 -6.27 -3.43 -3.11
N LEU A 26 -6.13 -4.14 -4.23
CA LEU A 26 -6.15 -5.60 -4.28
C LEU A 26 -4.95 -6.23 -3.57
N LEU A 27 -3.75 -5.65 -3.69
CA LEU A 27 -2.56 -6.20 -3.02
C LEU A 27 -2.73 -6.24 -1.49
N PRO A 28 -3.06 -5.12 -0.80
CA PRO A 28 -3.34 -5.15 0.62
C PRO A 28 -4.42 -6.15 1.01
N VAL A 29 -5.54 -6.17 0.28
CA VAL A 29 -6.67 -7.05 0.59
C VAL A 29 -6.28 -8.53 0.48
N VAL A 30 -5.65 -8.91 -0.61
CA VAL A 30 -5.24 -10.31 -0.86
C VAL A 30 -4.17 -10.75 0.14
N ILE A 31 -3.15 -9.94 0.37
CA ILE A 31 -2.04 -10.33 1.26
C ILE A 31 -2.51 -10.39 2.71
N CYS A 32 -3.21 -9.37 3.21
CA CYS A 32 -3.70 -9.37 4.58
C CYS A 32 -4.71 -10.51 4.83
N SER A 33 -5.60 -10.80 3.89
CA SER A 33 -6.54 -11.93 4.01
C SER A 33 -5.84 -13.28 4.00
N LEU A 34 -4.86 -13.50 3.12
CA LEU A 34 -4.07 -14.75 3.09
C LEU A 34 -3.28 -14.97 4.38
N VAL A 35 -2.63 -13.94 4.91
CA VAL A 35 -1.91 -14.03 6.19
C VAL A 35 -2.88 -14.37 7.33
N THR A 36 -4.02 -13.67 7.39
CA THR A 36 -5.08 -13.92 8.39
C THR A 36 -5.60 -15.35 8.31
N PHE A 37 -5.88 -15.83 7.10
CA PHE A 37 -6.35 -17.19 6.86
C PHE A 37 -5.31 -18.24 7.26
N GLY A 38 -4.02 -17.98 7.00
CA GLY A 38 -2.93 -18.85 7.45
C GLY A 38 -2.82 -18.97 8.96
N PHE A 39 -3.05 -17.86 9.69
CA PHE A 39 -3.09 -17.84 11.16
C PHE A 39 -4.37 -18.50 11.72
N TYR A 40 -5.49 -18.37 11.04
CA TYR A 40 -6.74 -19.04 11.41
C TYR A 40 -6.61 -20.57 11.25
N SER A 41 -6.09 -21.03 10.11
CA SER A 41 -5.95 -22.46 9.79
C SER A 41 -4.93 -23.18 10.67
N ASN A 42 -3.90 -22.48 11.16
CA ASN A 42 -2.89 -23.02 12.06
C ASN A 42 -3.13 -22.67 13.54
N SER A 43 -4.35 -22.28 13.90
CA SER A 43 -4.68 -21.80 15.24
C SER A 43 -4.30 -22.79 16.34
N ASP A 44 -4.54 -24.09 16.16
CA ASP A 44 -4.17 -25.11 17.16
C ASP A 44 -2.66 -25.17 17.43
N LYS A 45 -1.81 -24.95 16.41
CA LYS A 45 -0.35 -24.94 16.59
C LYS A 45 0.11 -23.68 17.30
N ILE A 46 -0.50 -22.54 16.98
CA ILE A 46 -0.12 -21.24 17.53
C ILE A 46 -0.56 -21.15 19.00
N LEU A 47 -1.74 -21.68 19.33
CA LEU A 47 -2.25 -21.74 20.70
C LEU A 47 -1.40 -22.65 21.59
N LYS A 48 -0.90 -23.77 21.06
CA LYS A 48 0.02 -24.67 21.80
C LYS A 48 1.35 -24.02 22.18
N MET A 49 1.77 -22.97 21.47
CA MET A 49 3.01 -22.25 21.78
C MET A 49 2.84 -21.22 22.91
N GLY A 50 1.62 -20.91 23.34
CA GLY A 50 1.37 -20.07 24.52
C GLY A 50 1.93 -18.65 24.41
N TYR A 51 1.94 -18.05 23.21
CA TYR A 51 2.57 -16.75 23.02
C TYR A 51 1.86 -15.63 23.81
N PRO A 52 2.62 -14.72 24.46
CA PRO A 52 2.06 -13.49 25.00
C PRO A 52 1.56 -12.59 23.85
N GLY A 53 0.58 -11.73 24.14
CA GLY A 53 -0.08 -10.91 23.11
C GLY A 53 0.87 -10.08 22.23
N LEU A 54 1.97 -9.59 22.80
CA LEU A 54 3.01 -8.86 22.06
C LEU A 54 3.70 -9.74 21.00
N MET A 55 4.05 -10.98 21.34
CA MET A 55 4.75 -11.89 20.42
C MET A 55 3.81 -12.43 19.35
N LEU A 56 2.53 -12.60 19.68
CA LEU A 56 1.49 -12.96 18.72
C LEU A 56 1.30 -11.83 17.69
N TRP A 57 1.18 -10.58 18.13
CA TRP A 57 1.14 -9.41 17.26
C TRP A 57 2.42 -9.26 16.43
N ALA A 58 3.60 -9.46 17.01
CA ALA A 58 4.87 -9.37 16.29
C ALA A 58 4.99 -10.43 15.19
N ARG A 59 4.55 -11.67 15.44
CA ARG A 59 4.53 -12.72 14.40
C ARG A 59 3.51 -12.42 13.31
N TYR A 60 2.31 -11.99 13.67
CA TYR A 60 1.25 -11.69 12.71
C TYR A 60 1.58 -10.46 11.86
N SER A 61 1.86 -9.32 12.49
CA SER A 61 2.25 -8.10 11.78
C SER A 61 3.59 -8.27 11.06
N GLY A 62 4.55 -9.01 11.66
CA GLY A 62 5.83 -9.34 11.03
C GLY A 62 5.67 -10.19 9.77
N ALA A 63 4.73 -11.14 9.73
CA ALA A 63 4.46 -11.91 8.51
C ALA A 63 3.97 -10.99 7.39
N THR A 64 3.00 -10.11 7.67
CA THR A 64 2.48 -9.16 6.69
C THR A 64 3.53 -8.14 6.26
N LEU A 65 4.31 -7.60 7.20
CA LEU A 65 5.39 -6.63 6.95
C LEU A 65 6.53 -7.23 6.14
N ASN A 66 6.90 -8.50 6.37
CA ASN A 66 7.95 -9.16 5.58
C ASN A 66 7.51 -9.36 4.12
N VAL A 67 6.30 -9.89 3.92
CA VAL A 67 5.75 -10.13 2.58
C VAL A 67 5.65 -8.81 1.80
N MET A 68 5.15 -7.76 2.46
CA MET A 68 5.02 -6.44 1.84
C MET A 68 6.38 -5.75 1.64
N GLY A 69 7.21 -5.69 2.68
CA GLY A 69 8.43 -4.88 2.71
C GLY A 69 9.59 -5.45 1.91
N MET A 70 9.74 -6.79 1.83
CA MET A 70 10.93 -7.40 1.23
C MET A 70 10.91 -7.38 -0.30
N LEU A 71 9.77 -7.71 -0.91
CA LEU A 71 9.68 -7.88 -2.36
C LEU A 71 8.52 -7.09 -2.97
N ILE A 72 7.33 -7.17 -2.40
CA ILE A 72 6.14 -6.59 -3.03
C ILE A 72 6.23 -5.07 -3.13
N MET A 73 6.82 -4.39 -2.14
CA MET A 73 6.96 -2.93 -2.14
C MET A 73 7.81 -2.40 -3.30
N PRO A 74 9.09 -2.80 -3.46
CA PRO A 74 9.89 -2.33 -4.59
C PRO A 74 9.23 -2.60 -5.95
N PHE A 75 8.70 -3.81 -6.14
CA PHE A 75 8.03 -4.18 -7.40
C PHE A 75 6.77 -3.35 -7.64
N TYR A 76 5.96 -3.11 -6.61
CA TYR A 76 4.77 -2.29 -6.71
C TYR A 76 5.09 -0.84 -7.07
N VAL A 77 6.09 -0.23 -6.41
CA VAL A 77 6.52 1.14 -6.69
C VAL A 77 6.98 1.27 -8.14
N ILE A 78 7.82 0.33 -8.61
CA ILE A 78 8.32 0.31 -9.99
C ILE A 78 7.18 0.17 -10.99
N PHE A 79 6.29 -0.79 -10.75
CA PHE A 79 5.14 -1.04 -11.61
C PHE A 79 4.20 0.18 -11.67
N MET A 80 4.00 0.86 -10.55
CA MET A 80 3.18 2.05 -10.46
C MET A 80 3.76 3.23 -11.23
N ALA A 81 5.03 3.56 -11.02
CA ALA A 81 5.65 4.66 -11.76
C ALA A 81 5.66 4.38 -13.26
N PHE A 82 5.95 3.14 -13.66
CA PHE A 82 5.83 2.71 -15.05
C PHE A 82 4.41 2.88 -15.57
N SER A 83 3.41 2.37 -14.85
CA SER A 83 2.02 2.43 -15.30
C SER A 83 1.50 3.85 -15.41
N VAL A 84 1.85 4.75 -14.49
CA VAL A 84 1.43 6.16 -14.55
C VAL A 84 2.07 6.85 -15.75
N ASN A 85 3.34 6.59 -16.04
CA ASN A 85 4.01 7.22 -17.19
C ASN A 85 3.62 6.61 -18.54
N ASN A 86 3.30 5.32 -18.58
CA ASN A 86 3.00 4.61 -19.82
C ASN A 86 1.61 4.94 -20.39
N ILE A 87 0.68 5.50 -19.60
CA ILE A 87 -0.66 5.88 -20.07
C ILE A 87 -0.57 6.86 -21.25
N GLU A 88 0.30 7.86 -21.15
CA GLU A 88 0.45 8.89 -22.19
C GLU A 88 1.18 8.36 -23.43
N HIS A 89 2.14 7.44 -23.24
CA HIS A 89 2.84 6.78 -24.34
C HIS A 89 1.91 5.85 -25.11
N LYS A 90 1.10 5.04 -24.41
CA LYS A 90 0.18 4.09 -25.05
C LYS A 90 -0.93 4.79 -25.84
N ASN A 91 -1.35 5.97 -25.42
CA ASN A 91 -2.44 6.71 -26.06
C ASN A 91 -1.96 7.82 -27.01
N ASP A 92 -0.65 7.95 -27.26
CA ASP A 92 -0.04 9.02 -28.08
C ASP A 92 -0.46 10.45 -27.66
N THR A 93 -0.81 10.63 -26.39
CA THR A 93 -1.37 11.90 -25.87
C THR A 93 -0.32 12.90 -25.41
N TRP A 94 0.97 12.57 -25.51
CA TRP A 94 2.05 13.49 -25.13
C TRP A 94 2.01 14.82 -25.90
N LYS A 95 1.74 14.76 -27.21
CA LYS A 95 1.67 15.96 -28.07
C LYS A 95 0.46 16.82 -27.70
N THR A 96 -0.68 16.21 -27.42
CA THR A 96 -1.91 16.92 -27.04
C THR A 96 -1.80 17.51 -25.63
N LEU A 97 -1.14 16.83 -24.70
CA LEU A 97 -0.90 17.31 -23.34
C LEU A 97 0.00 18.55 -23.32
N PHE A 98 1.07 18.58 -24.12
CA PHE A 98 1.96 19.74 -24.21
C PHE A 98 1.44 20.88 -25.09
N ALA A 99 0.40 20.64 -25.90
CA ALA A 99 -0.30 21.69 -26.64
C ALA A 99 -1.26 22.50 -25.75
N GLN A 100 -1.64 21.96 -24.59
CA GLN A 100 -2.45 22.69 -23.62
C GLN A 100 -1.62 23.80 -22.95
N PRO A 101 -2.24 24.93 -22.57
CA PRO A 101 -1.56 26.03 -21.87
C PRO A 101 -1.30 25.70 -20.40
N LEU A 102 -0.73 24.51 -20.12
CA LEU A 102 -0.35 24.03 -18.81
C LEU A 102 1.16 24.09 -18.66
N ASN A 103 1.61 24.45 -17.46
CA ASN A 103 3.04 24.46 -17.15
C ASN A 103 3.59 23.02 -17.14
N LYS A 104 4.70 22.77 -17.83
CA LYS A 104 5.38 21.47 -17.86
C LYS A 104 5.69 20.94 -16.46
N PHE A 105 6.15 21.81 -15.55
CA PHE A 105 6.41 21.42 -14.16
C PHE A 105 5.15 20.90 -13.46
N SER A 106 3.99 21.50 -13.76
CA SER A 106 2.72 21.06 -13.15
C SER A 106 2.25 19.69 -13.63
N ILE A 107 2.69 19.25 -14.82
CA ILE A 107 2.38 17.92 -15.35
C ILE A 107 3.23 16.87 -14.63
N TYR A 108 4.55 17.06 -14.57
CA TYR A 108 5.45 16.13 -13.89
C TYR A 108 5.18 16.04 -12.38
N ALA A 109 4.99 17.18 -11.72
CA ALA A 109 4.65 17.21 -10.30
C ALA A 109 3.30 16.51 -10.01
N ALA A 110 2.31 16.65 -10.89
CA ALA A 110 1.04 15.97 -10.73
C ALA A 110 1.19 14.44 -10.82
N LYS A 111 1.97 13.92 -11.78
CA LYS A 111 2.22 12.48 -11.89
C LYS A 111 2.96 11.92 -10.66
N TYR A 112 4.00 12.62 -10.22
CA TYR A 112 4.74 12.25 -9.02
C TYR A 112 3.82 12.22 -7.79
N LEU A 113 3.08 13.31 -7.53
CA LEU A 113 2.16 13.39 -6.39
C LEU A 113 1.04 12.35 -6.46
N TYR A 114 0.55 12.06 -7.67
CA TYR A 114 -0.45 11.03 -7.88
C TYR A 114 0.09 9.64 -7.53
N ALA A 115 1.32 9.32 -7.94
CA ALA A 115 1.96 8.06 -7.60
C ALA A 115 2.25 7.96 -6.09
N VAL A 116 2.68 9.04 -5.44
CA VAL A 116 2.82 9.13 -3.98
C VAL A 116 1.49 8.86 -3.26
N LEU A 117 0.40 9.45 -3.75
CA LEU A 117 -0.95 9.22 -3.19
C LEU A 117 -1.37 7.75 -3.29
N LEU A 118 -1.11 7.10 -4.42
CA LEU A 118 -1.43 5.67 -4.57
C LEU A 118 -0.61 4.78 -3.64
N ILE A 119 0.68 5.06 -3.45
CA ILE A 119 1.51 4.33 -2.47
C ILE A 119 0.96 4.55 -1.06
N PHE A 120 0.61 5.79 -0.73
CA PHE A 120 0.04 6.12 0.57
C PHE A 120 -1.27 5.34 0.82
N ILE A 121 -2.18 5.30 -0.14
CA ILE A 121 -3.42 4.52 -0.06
C ILE A 121 -3.14 3.04 0.15
N CYS A 122 -2.20 2.47 -0.62
CA CYS A 122 -1.81 1.07 -0.49
C CYS A 122 -1.30 0.74 0.93
N LEU A 123 -0.36 1.54 1.45
CA LEU A 123 0.20 1.33 2.80
C LEU A 123 -0.81 1.60 3.92
N ALA A 124 -1.66 2.61 3.76
CA ALA A 124 -2.74 2.90 4.70
C ALA A 124 -3.73 1.73 4.78
N LEU A 125 -4.09 1.13 3.64
CA LEU A 125 -4.92 -0.07 3.60
C LEU A 125 -4.23 -1.26 4.26
N PHE A 126 -2.93 -1.47 4.04
CA PHE A 126 -2.18 -2.51 4.74
C PHE A 126 -2.22 -2.33 6.25
N ALA A 127 -1.99 -1.12 6.75
CA ALA A 127 -2.03 -0.82 8.18
C ALA A 127 -3.43 -1.06 8.76
N ALA A 128 -4.47 -0.52 8.11
CA ALA A 128 -5.85 -0.64 8.54
C ALA A 128 -6.35 -2.09 8.51
N LEU A 129 -6.07 -2.84 7.46
CA LEU A 129 -6.48 -4.24 7.33
C LEU A 129 -5.71 -5.14 8.29
N THR A 130 -4.40 -4.92 8.47
CA THR A 130 -3.63 -5.71 9.45
C THR A 130 -4.16 -5.50 10.85
N PHE A 131 -4.46 -4.25 11.23
CA PHE A 131 -5.07 -3.94 12.52
C PHE A 131 -6.47 -4.56 12.66
N GLY A 132 -7.36 -4.31 11.69
CA GLY A 132 -8.74 -4.80 11.72
C GLY A 132 -8.86 -6.33 11.70
N LEU A 133 -8.08 -7.01 10.85
CA LEU A 133 -8.08 -8.46 10.78
C LEU A 133 -7.44 -9.12 12.02
N GLY A 134 -6.51 -8.43 12.70
CA GLY A 134 -5.99 -8.90 13.98
C GLY A 134 -7.07 -8.97 15.07
N TYR A 135 -7.92 -7.93 15.18
CA TYR A 135 -9.09 -7.98 16.09
C TYR A 135 -10.17 -8.96 15.62
N LEU A 136 -10.35 -9.12 14.32
CA LEU A 136 -11.25 -10.14 13.78
C LEU A 136 -10.79 -11.55 14.17
N LEU A 137 -9.49 -11.84 14.12
CA LEU A 137 -8.92 -13.11 14.60
C LEU A 137 -9.18 -13.34 16.09
N GLN A 138 -9.09 -12.29 16.91
CA GLN A 138 -9.43 -12.37 18.33
C GLN A 138 -10.90 -12.75 18.54
N ALA A 139 -11.81 -12.21 17.72
CA ALA A 139 -13.24 -12.53 17.79
C ALA A 139 -13.54 -13.96 17.32
N LEU A 140 -12.87 -14.41 16.25
CA LEU A 140 -13.06 -15.77 15.70
C LEU A 140 -12.45 -16.86 16.59
N VAL A 141 -11.32 -16.58 17.24
CA VAL A 141 -10.61 -17.52 18.11
C VAL A 141 -10.41 -16.85 19.48
N PRO A 142 -11.38 -17.00 20.40
CA PRO A 142 -11.36 -16.34 21.72
C PRO A 142 -10.14 -16.68 22.59
N LYS A 143 -9.45 -17.78 22.27
CA LYS A 143 -8.23 -18.24 22.96
C LYS A 143 -6.98 -17.41 22.61
N TYR A 144 -7.03 -16.55 21.60
CA TYR A 144 -5.92 -15.65 21.31
C TYR A 144 -5.80 -14.52 22.34
N THR A 145 -4.59 -13.98 22.46
CA THR A 145 -4.21 -12.96 23.44
C THR A 145 -3.97 -11.60 22.78
N PHE A 146 -4.57 -11.33 21.61
CA PHE A 146 -4.39 -10.06 20.89
C PHE A 146 -4.89 -8.85 21.69
N ASN A 147 -5.83 -9.05 22.62
CA ASN A 147 -6.41 -7.98 23.44
C ASN A 147 -5.47 -7.47 24.56
N GLN A 148 -4.36 -8.17 24.82
CA GLN A 148 -3.41 -7.81 25.90
C GLN A 148 -2.41 -6.72 25.49
N TYR A 149 -2.26 -6.45 24.20
CA TYR A 149 -1.27 -5.51 23.69
C TYR A 149 -1.84 -4.69 22.52
N ASN A 150 -1.60 -3.39 22.55
CA ASN A 150 -1.97 -2.50 21.45
C ASN A 150 -0.77 -2.29 20.52
N PRO A 151 -0.76 -2.87 19.30
CA PRO A 151 0.37 -2.79 18.36
C PRO A 151 0.39 -1.50 17.53
N SER A 152 -0.57 -0.59 17.72
CA SER A 152 -0.80 0.56 16.82
C SER A 152 0.44 1.42 16.60
N THR A 153 1.19 1.71 17.66
CA THR A 153 2.42 2.52 17.59
C THR A 153 3.51 1.84 16.76
N VAL A 154 3.68 0.53 16.94
CA VAL A 154 4.67 -0.27 16.21
C VAL A 154 4.30 -0.40 14.74
N LEU A 155 3.02 -0.66 14.45
CA LEU A 155 2.49 -0.73 13.07
C LEU A 155 2.68 0.60 12.35
N ILE A 156 2.22 1.71 12.94
CA ILE A 156 2.33 3.05 12.34
C ILE A 156 3.80 3.37 12.03
N ASN A 157 4.70 3.22 13.01
CA ASN A 157 6.12 3.50 12.80
C ASN A 157 6.73 2.65 11.67
N SER A 158 6.36 1.36 11.60
CA SER A 158 6.86 0.45 10.57
C SER A 158 6.36 0.84 9.17
N TYR A 159 5.06 1.13 9.02
CA TYR A 159 4.49 1.54 7.74
C TYR A 159 4.94 2.94 7.31
N THR A 160 5.16 3.88 8.24
CA THR A 160 5.73 5.19 7.93
C THR A 160 7.17 5.07 7.41
N LYS A 161 8.00 4.21 8.03
CA LYS A 161 9.36 3.94 7.53
C LYS A 161 9.33 3.33 6.12
N LEU A 162 8.44 2.37 5.88
CA LEU A 162 8.24 1.79 4.54
C LEU A 162 7.78 2.83 3.52
N PHE A 163 6.86 3.72 3.90
CA PHE A 163 6.42 4.82 3.05
C PHE A 163 7.60 5.73 2.68
N LEU A 164 8.36 6.21 3.66
CA LEU A 164 9.52 7.07 3.42
C LEU A 164 10.58 6.38 2.54
N SER A 165 10.84 5.09 2.76
CA SER A 165 11.75 4.30 1.92
C SER A 165 11.27 4.22 0.46
N SER A 166 9.97 4.04 0.25
CA SER A 166 9.39 3.95 -1.09
C SER A 166 9.44 5.25 -1.89
N LEU A 167 9.43 6.40 -1.22
CA LEU A 167 9.59 7.70 -1.87
C LEU A 167 10.96 7.84 -2.54
N GLY A 168 12.01 7.25 -1.94
CA GLY A 168 13.35 7.22 -2.53
C GLY A 168 13.38 6.44 -3.84
N ILE A 169 12.76 5.25 -3.85
CA ILE A 169 12.64 4.45 -5.08
C ILE A 169 11.83 5.21 -6.14
N LEU A 170 10.70 5.81 -5.75
CA LEU A 170 9.85 6.54 -6.67
C LEU A 170 10.55 7.79 -7.25
N SER A 171 11.39 8.48 -6.47
CA SER A 171 12.17 9.63 -6.95
C SER A 171 13.21 9.28 -8.02
N LEU A 172 13.67 8.04 -8.09
CA LEU A 172 14.59 7.60 -9.15
C LEU A 172 13.88 7.34 -10.49
N GLN A 173 12.54 7.23 -10.47
CA GLN A 173 11.74 6.83 -11.62
C GLN A 173 11.05 8.00 -12.33
N PHE A 174 11.10 9.18 -11.75
CA PHE A 174 10.54 10.43 -12.25
C PHE A 174 11.65 11.46 -12.41
#